data_AF-A0A968HCP5-F1
#
_entry.id   AF-A0A968HCP5-F1
#
_cell.length_a   1.000
_cell.length_b   1.000
_cell.length_c   1.000
_cell.angle_alpha   90.00
_cell.angle_beta   90.00
_cell.angle_gamma   90.00
#
_symmetry.space_group_name_H-M   'P 1'
#
loop_
_entity.id
_entity.type
_entity.pdbx_description
1 polymer ?
#
loop_
_entity_poly.entity_id
_entity_poly.type
_entity_poly.pdbx_seq_one_letter_code
_entity_poly.pdbx_strand_id
1 'polypeptide(L)'
;MTEISAAVVKDLREKTGAGMMECKKALTDAGGDFEKAIDILRQKGLASAAKKSARSASQGLIGSYIHMDKIGVMIEINCETDFVARTDDFQGLVKDVAMHIAAANPAYLSREDVTQDVIAREKEIYKVQVSGKPAQVVDKIVEGKLEKFYTDTCLLDQIFVKDPDGKKKIKDLVTEKVAKLGENIVIRRFARFQLGETQPSEPKSC
;
A
#
# COMPACT_ATOMS: atom_id res chain seq x y z
N MET A 1 13.47 23.99 -27.22
CA MET A 1 12.51 23.21 -26.41
C MET A 1 12.31 21.89 -27.10
N THR A 2 12.51 20.76 -26.41
CA THR A 2 12.25 19.43 -27.00
C THR A 2 10.77 19.35 -27.37
N GLU A 3 10.48 19.07 -28.64
CA GLU A 3 9.10 19.00 -29.13
C GLU A 3 8.49 17.67 -28.69
N ILE A 4 7.61 17.71 -27.68
CA ILE A 4 6.93 16.52 -27.16
C ILE A 4 5.66 16.27 -27.98
N SER A 5 5.61 15.14 -28.69
CA SER A 5 4.45 14.78 -29.51
C SER A 5 3.22 14.45 -28.66
N ALA A 6 2.03 14.78 -29.16
CA ALA A 6 0.77 14.50 -28.47
C ALA A 6 0.54 12.99 -28.24
N ALA A 7 1.05 12.15 -29.14
CA ALA A 7 0.98 10.70 -29.01
C ALA A 7 1.77 10.21 -27.77
N VAL A 8 3.00 10.68 -27.58
CA VAL A 8 3.83 10.28 -26.42
C VAL A 8 3.22 10.75 -25.10
N VAL A 9 2.61 11.95 -25.08
CA VAL A 9 1.87 12.43 -23.90
C VAL A 9 0.66 11.53 -23.60
N LYS A 10 -0.08 11.14 -24.64
CA LYS A 10 -1.24 10.24 -24.51
C LYS A 10 -0.81 8.87 -23.97
N ASP A 11 0.25 8.28 -24.50
CA ASP A 11 0.76 6.98 -24.06
C ASP A 11 1.22 7.04 -22.59
N LEU A 12 1.92 8.11 -22.20
CA LEU A 12 2.34 8.30 -20.81
C LEU A 12 1.12 8.44 -19.87
N ARG A 13 0.09 9.15 -20.31
CA ARG A 13 -1.17 9.28 -19.57
C ARG A 13 -1.88 7.94 -19.43
N GLU A 14 -1.94 7.14 -20.48
CA GLU A 14 -2.58 5.82 -20.43
C GLU A 14 -1.84 4.86 -19.49
N LYS A 15 -0.49 4.89 -19.48
CA LYS A 15 0.31 4.08 -18.56
C LYS A 15 0.24 4.53 -17.10
N THR A 16 0.26 5.83 -16.84
CA THR A 16 0.39 6.37 -15.47
C THR A 16 -0.95 6.78 -14.85
N GLY A 17 -1.97 7.02 -15.68
CA GLY A 17 -3.24 7.59 -15.24
C GLY A 17 -3.19 9.07 -14.83
N ALA A 18 -2.02 9.73 -14.93
CA ALA A 18 -1.86 11.12 -14.52
C ALA A 18 -2.58 12.12 -15.46
N GLY A 19 -2.74 13.37 -15.01
CA GLY A 19 -3.38 14.41 -15.81
C GLY A 19 -2.61 14.72 -17.10
N MET A 20 -3.31 15.01 -18.20
CA MET A 20 -2.69 15.25 -19.52
C MET A 20 -1.56 16.31 -19.47
N MET A 21 -1.80 17.41 -18.75
CA MET A 21 -0.83 18.48 -18.59
C MET A 21 0.35 18.08 -17.69
N GLU A 22 0.12 17.22 -16.70
CA GLU A 22 1.18 16.70 -15.84
C GLU A 22 2.10 15.77 -16.64
N CYS A 23 1.54 14.90 -17.49
CA CYS A 23 2.30 14.05 -18.40
C CYS A 23 3.15 14.88 -19.37
N LYS A 24 2.55 15.90 -20.00
CA LYS A 24 3.29 16.80 -20.92
C LYS A 24 4.42 17.51 -20.20
N LYS A 25 4.16 18.03 -18.99
CA LYS A 25 5.17 18.70 -18.17
C LYS A 25 6.28 17.74 -17.75
N ALA A 26 5.95 16.53 -17.30
CA ALA A 26 6.93 15.52 -16.92
C ALA A 26 7.83 15.12 -18.10
N LEU A 27 7.26 14.93 -19.29
CA LEU A 27 8.04 14.67 -20.51
C LEU A 27 8.93 15.85 -20.88
N THR A 28 8.46 17.08 -20.69
CA THR A 28 9.26 18.28 -20.93
C THR A 28 10.41 18.38 -19.93
N ASP A 29 10.13 18.18 -18.64
CA ASP A 29 11.12 18.19 -17.54
C ASP A 29 12.16 17.06 -17.73
N ALA A 30 11.74 15.91 -18.29
CA ALA A 30 12.60 14.77 -18.62
C ALA A 30 13.35 14.92 -19.95
N GLY A 31 13.17 16.01 -20.69
CA GLY A 31 13.78 16.20 -22.01
C GLY A 31 13.32 15.19 -23.06
N GLY A 32 12.12 14.63 -22.92
CA GLY A 32 11.54 13.60 -23.80
C GLY A 32 11.82 12.16 -23.36
N ASP A 33 12.56 11.94 -22.29
CA ASP A 33 12.84 10.61 -21.75
C ASP A 33 11.61 10.04 -21.03
N PHE A 34 11.08 8.92 -21.55
CA PHE A 34 9.83 8.34 -21.09
C PHE A 34 9.92 7.73 -19.68
N GLU A 35 10.99 6.99 -19.39
CA GLU A 35 11.18 6.36 -18.08
C GLU A 35 11.42 7.41 -17.00
N LYS A 36 12.25 8.43 -17.29
CA LYS A 36 12.42 9.56 -16.37
C LYS A 36 11.13 10.33 -16.16
N ALA A 37 10.28 10.46 -17.18
CA ALA A 37 8.97 11.11 -17.02
C ALA A 37 8.05 10.30 -16.08
N ILE A 38 8.10 8.97 -16.12
CA ILE A 38 7.41 8.10 -15.16
C ILE A 38 7.91 8.36 -13.74
N ASP A 39 9.24 8.40 -13.53
CA ASP A 39 9.83 8.67 -12.22
C ASP A 39 9.42 10.04 -11.68
N ILE A 40 9.42 11.07 -12.53
CA ILE A 40 8.95 12.42 -12.17
C ILE A 40 7.48 12.41 -11.76
N LEU A 41 6.62 11.71 -12.51
CA LEU A 41 5.20 11.58 -12.18
C LEU A 41 5.00 10.83 -10.87
N ARG A 42 5.76 9.76 -10.62
CA ARG A 42 5.72 9.01 -9.37
C ARG A 42 6.11 9.89 -8.18
N GLN A 43 7.20 10.64 -8.29
CA GLN A 43 7.64 11.58 -7.24
C GLN A 43 6.58 12.67 -6.97
N LYS A 44 6.01 13.25 -8.03
CA LYS A 44 4.92 14.23 -7.91
C LYS A 44 3.67 13.61 -7.27
N GLY A 45 3.35 12.36 -7.62
CA GLY A 45 2.26 11.59 -7.03
C GLY A 45 2.42 11.40 -5.52
N LEU A 46 3.62 11.01 -5.07
CA LEU A 46 3.96 10.89 -3.64
C LEU A 46 3.77 12.22 -2.90
N ALA A 47 4.27 13.33 -3.47
CA ALA A 47 4.10 14.65 -2.87
C ALA A 47 2.62 15.09 -2.84
N SER A 48 1.86 14.77 -3.89
CA SER A 48 0.43 15.05 -3.98
C SER A 48 -0.36 14.28 -2.93
N ALA A 49 -0.07 12.99 -2.75
CA ALA A 49 -0.70 12.16 -1.73
C ALA A 49 -0.39 12.65 -0.31
N ALA A 50 0.88 12.99 -0.03
CA ALA A 50 1.28 13.55 1.26
C ALA A 50 0.54 14.86 1.60
N LYS A 51 0.28 15.73 0.60
CA LYS A 51 -0.50 16.97 0.80
C LYS A 51 -1.99 16.70 1.06
N LYS A 52 -2.52 15.57 0.58
CA LYS A 52 -3.94 15.21 0.70
C LYS A 52 -4.23 14.35 1.93
N SER A 53 -3.23 13.69 2.52
CA SER A 53 -3.41 12.76 3.64
C SER A 53 -4.15 13.36 4.85
N ALA A 54 -4.01 14.67 5.07
CA ALA A 54 -4.68 15.39 6.15
C ALA A 54 -6.16 15.74 5.86
N ARG A 55 -6.63 15.55 4.62
CA ARG A 55 -8.02 15.83 4.25
C ARG A 55 -8.93 14.75 4.81
N SER A 56 -10.12 15.13 5.24
CA SER A 56 -11.11 14.17 5.73
C SER A 56 -11.56 13.24 4.60
N ALA A 57 -11.42 11.94 4.82
CA ALA A 57 -11.95 10.89 3.96
C ALA A 57 -13.01 10.10 4.73
N SER A 58 -14.28 10.42 4.51
CA SER A 58 -15.45 9.83 5.21
C SER A 58 -16.47 9.19 4.27
N GLN A 59 -16.28 9.32 2.95
CA GLN A 59 -17.02 8.55 1.94
C GLN A 59 -16.20 7.32 1.56
N GLY A 60 -16.74 6.40 0.75
CA GLY A 60 -15.98 5.24 0.27
C GLY A 60 -16.84 3.99 0.16
N LEU A 61 -16.22 2.83 0.29
CA LEU A 61 -16.87 1.53 0.15
C LEU A 61 -16.43 0.54 1.23
N ILE A 62 -17.38 -0.31 1.63
CA ILE A 62 -17.08 -1.59 2.24
C ILE A 62 -16.94 -2.62 1.11
N GLY A 63 -15.73 -3.15 0.95
CA GLY A 63 -15.44 -4.25 0.04
C GLY A 63 -15.50 -5.59 0.74
N SER A 64 -15.77 -6.64 -0.03
CA SER A 64 -15.62 -8.02 0.43
C SER A 64 -15.01 -8.90 -0.65
N TYR A 65 -14.35 -9.98 -0.22
CA TYR A 65 -13.81 -11.00 -1.09
C TYR A 65 -13.96 -12.37 -0.43
N ILE A 66 -14.59 -13.30 -1.13
CA ILE A 66 -14.78 -14.68 -0.68
C ILE A 66 -13.97 -15.60 -1.59
N HIS A 67 -13.07 -16.39 -1.00
CA HIS A 67 -12.24 -17.34 -1.72
C HIS A 67 -12.70 -18.77 -1.41
N MET A 68 -13.31 -19.41 -2.41
CA MET A 68 -13.73 -20.83 -2.39
C MET A 68 -14.50 -21.22 -1.11
N ASP A 69 -15.34 -20.32 -0.58
CA ASP A 69 -16.12 -20.48 0.66
C ASP A 69 -15.30 -20.87 1.91
N LYS A 70 -13.98 -20.67 1.87
CA LYS A 70 -13.05 -21.02 2.96
C LYS A 70 -12.38 -19.81 3.58
N ILE A 71 -12.21 -18.73 2.82
CA ILE A 71 -11.64 -17.47 3.33
C ILE A 71 -12.60 -16.35 2.97
N GLY A 72 -12.95 -15.53 3.96
CA GLY A 72 -13.76 -14.33 3.77
C GLY A 72 -13.02 -13.09 4.25
N VAL A 73 -13.02 -12.04 3.44
CA VAL A 73 -12.44 -10.73 3.77
C VAL A 73 -13.51 -9.67 3.68
N MET A 74 -13.50 -8.74 4.63
CA MET A 74 -14.18 -7.44 4.54
C MET A 74 -13.16 -6.32 4.74
N ILE A 75 -13.29 -5.24 4.00
CA ILE A 75 -12.39 -4.08 4.07
C ILE A 75 -13.18 -2.79 3.95
N GLU A 76 -12.81 -1.78 4.72
CA GLU A 76 -13.29 -0.41 4.57
C GLU A 76 -12.19 0.45 3.95
N ILE A 77 -12.44 0.99 2.76
CA ILE A 77 -11.58 2.01 2.14
C ILE A 77 -12.40 3.27 1.96
N ASN A 78 -11.88 4.39 2.47
CA ASN A 78 -12.49 5.69 2.34
C ASN A 78 -11.84 6.55 1.26
N CYS A 79 -12.63 7.46 0.70
CA CYS A 79 -12.24 8.61 -0.12
C CYS A 79 -12.95 9.89 0.38
N GLU A 80 -12.72 11.03 -0.30
CA GLU A 80 -13.32 12.31 0.09
C GLU A 80 -14.78 12.39 -0.38
N THR A 81 -15.10 11.92 -1.59
CA THR A 81 -16.45 12.03 -2.19
C THR A 81 -17.05 10.69 -2.62
N ASP A 82 -18.39 10.63 -2.69
CA ASP A 82 -19.12 9.46 -3.19
C ASP A 82 -18.98 9.28 -4.71
N PHE A 83 -18.71 10.37 -5.44
CA PHE A 83 -18.38 10.32 -6.87
C PHE A 83 -17.16 9.45 -7.14
N VAL A 84 -16.06 9.66 -6.40
CA VAL A 84 -14.85 8.84 -6.52
C VAL A 84 -15.11 7.40 -6.09
N ALA A 85 -15.88 7.19 -5.02
CA ALA A 85 -16.24 5.84 -4.54
C ALA A 85 -16.91 4.98 -5.62
N ARG A 86 -17.66 5.59 -6.54
CA ARG A 86 -18.37 4.90 -7.63
C ARG A 86 -17.53 4.65 -8.88
N THR A 87 -16.31 5.19 -8.96
CA THR A 87 -15.43 4.97 -10.13
C THR A 87 -14.89 3.54 -10.19
N ASP A 88 -14.69 3.02 -11.40
CA ASP A 88 -14.11 1.69 -11.61
C ASP A 88 -12.70 1.58 -11.02
N ASP A 89 -11.93 2.67 -11.02
CA ASP A 89 -10.60 2.73 -10.43
C ASP A 89 -10.61 2.52 -8.92
N PHE A 90 -11.57 3.13 -8.21
CA PHE A 90 -11.72 2.98 -6.76
C PHE A 90 -12.31 1.61 -6.41
N GLN A 91 -13.35 1.16 -7.11
CA GLN A 91 -13.93 -0.17 -6.91
C GLN A 91 -12.91 -1.28 -7.20
N GLY A 92 -12.06 -1.09 -8.22
CA GLY A 92 -10.95 -1.99 -8.53
C GLY A 92 -9.92 -2.06 -7.41
N LEU A 93 -9.52 -0.92 -6.84
CA LEU A 93 -8.63 -0.88 -5.67
C LEU A 93 -9.20 -1.67 -4.50
N VAL A 94 -10.48 -1.45 -4.16
CA VAL A 94 -11.16 -2.14 -3.05
C VAL A 94 -11.13 -3.66 -3.23
N LYS A 95 -11.48 -4.15 -4.44
CA LYS A 95 -11.46 -5.58 -4.78
C LYS A 95 -10.05 -6.16 -4.70
N ASP A 96 -9.07 -5.45 -5.26
CA ASP A 96 -7.68 -5.91 -5.32
C ASP A 96 -7.03 -5.99 -3.94
N VAL A 97 -7.28 -5.02 -3.07
CA VAL A 97 -6.77 -5.06 -1.69
C VAL A 97 -7.49 -6.14 -0.87
N ALA A 98 -8.81 -6.32 -1.04
CA ALA A 98 -9.53 -7.41 -0.37
C ALA A 98 -8.98 -8.81 -0.76
N MET A 99 -8.73 -9.02 -2.05
CA MET A 99 -8.10 -10.23 -2.56
C MET A 99 -6.68 -10.42 -2.02
N HIS A 100 -5.90 -9.33 -1.96
CA HIS A 100 -4.56 -9.35 -1.40
C HIS A 100 -4.57 -9.79 0.07
N ILE A 101 -5.46 -9.23 0.89
CA ILE A 101 -5.61 -9.63 2.31
C ILE A 101 -5.94 -11.11 2.43
N ALA A 102 -6.82 -11.64 1.57
CA ALA A 102 -7.17 -13.05 1.59
C ALA A 102 -5.95 -13.97 1.40
N ALA A 103 -5.06 -13.59 0.47
CA ALA A 103 -3.84 -14.32 0.12
C ALA A 103 -2.67 -14.09 1.09
N ALA A 104 -2.45 -12.85 1.52
CA ALA A 104 -1.26 -12.44 2.28
C ALA A 104 -1.46 -12.49 3.81
N ASN A 105 -2.70 -12.59 4.29
CA ASN A 105 -3.04 -12.69 5.72
C ASN A 105 -2.30 -11.69 6.65
N PRO A 106 -2.35 -10.36 6.36
CA PRO A 106 -1.77 -9.37 7.28
C PRO A 106 -2.47 -9.41 8.64
N ALA A 107 -1.71 -9.26 9.72
CA ALA A 107 -2.27 -9.15 11.08
C ALA A 107 -2.52 -7.69 11.48
N TYR A 108 -1.82 -6.74 10.87
CA TYR A 108 -1.93 -5.31 11.15
C TYR A 108 -2.18 -4.53 9.86
N LEU A 109 -2.80 -3.35 9.97
CA LEU A 109 -2.97 -2.46 8.83
C LEU A 109 -1.66 -1.71 8.55
N SER A 110 -1.09 -1.06 9.55
CA SER A 110 0.17 -0.32 9.45
C SER A 110 1.14 -0.65 10.58
N ARG A 111 2.36 -0.11 10.51
CA ARG A 111 3.39 -0.32 11.53
C ARG A 111 3.00 0.27 12.88
N GLU A 112 2.22 1.34 12.85
CA GLU A 112 1.73 2.06 14.02
C GLU A 112 0.70 1.24 14.81
N ASP A 113 0.01 0.30 14.17
CA ASP A 113 -0.94 -0.61 14.83
C ASP A 113 -0.22 -1.74 15.60
N VAL A 114 1.08 -1.91 15.40
CA VAL A 114 1.87 -2.92 16.12
C VAL A 114 2.21 -2.40 17.51
N THR A 115 1.72 -3.08 18.54
CA THR A 115 1.97 -2.70 19.94
C THR A 115 3.46 -2.76 20.31
N GLN A 116 3.88 -1.89 21.23
CA GLN A 116 5.27 -1.88 21.71
C GLN A 116 5.67 -3.20 22.36
N ASP A 117 4.73 -3.89 23.01
CA ASP A 117 4.98 -5.20 23.62
C ASP A 117 5.31 -6.28 22.58
N VAL A 118 4.59 -6.29 21.44
CA VAL A 118 4.88 -7.20 20.32
C VAL A 118 6.25 -6.86 19.73
N ILE A 119 6.55 -5.57 19.50
CA ILE A 119 7.85 -5.14 18.97
C ILE A 119 9.00 -5.53 19.92
N ALA A 120 8.83 -5.32 21.23
CA ALA A 120 9.83 -5.66 22.23
C ALA A 120 10.09 -7.17 22.26
N ARG A 121 9.03 -7.98 22.24
CA ARG A 121 9.09 -9.44 22.19
C ARG A 121 9.82 -9.93 20.93
N GLU A 122 9.43 -9.46 19.75
CA GLU A 122 10.08 -9.85 18.49
C GLU A 122 11.57 -9.45 18.48
N LYS A 123 11.90 -8.25 18.96
CA LYS A 123 13.29 -7.79 19.09
C LYS A 123 14.11 -8.70 20.00
N GLU A 124 13.56 -9.14 21.14
CA GLU A 124 14.24 -10.05 22.05
C GLU A 124 14.49 -11.41 21.40
N ILE A 125 13.48 -11.99 20.75
CA ILE A 125 13.59 -13.25 20.01
C ILE A 125 14.72 -13.14 18.97
N TYR A 126 14.76 -12.05 18.20
CA TYR A 126 15.77 -11.85 17.17
C TYR A 126 17.17 -11.68 17.75
N LYS A 127 17.32 -10.97 18.89
CA LYS A 127 18.61 -10.82 19.59
C LYS A 127 19.15 -12.16 20.06
N VAL A 128 18.30 -13.00 20.65
CA VAL A 128 18.67 -14.36 21.09
C VAL A 128 19.15 -15.20 19.89
N GLN A 129 18.44 -15.14 18.76
CA GLN A 129 18.82 -15.89 17.55
C GLN A 129 20.18 -15.48 16.95
N VAL A 130 20.73 -14.32 17.32
CA VAL A 130 22.00 -13.81 16.79
C VAL A 130 23.06 -13.62 17.89
N SER A 131 22.83 -14.23 19.06
CA SER A 131 23.78 -14.21 20.18
C SER A 131 25.16 -14.73 19.73
N GLY A 132 26.23 -14.09 20.20
CA GLY A 132 27.61 -14.45 19.85
C GLY A 132 28.24 -13.63 18.72
N LYS A 133 27.49 -12.70 18.11
CA LYS A 133 28.03 -11.70 17.17
C LYS A 133 28.36 -10.37 17.88
N PRO A 134 29.24 -9.53 17.32
CA PRO A 134 29.48 -8.19 17.85
C PRO A 134 28.20 -7.35 17.92
N ALA A 135 28.04 -6.51 18.95
CA ALA A 135 26.82 -5.74 19.21
C ALA A 135 26.33 -4.93 17.99
N GLN A 136 27.23 -4.23 17.29
CA GLN A 136 26.89 -3.46 16.08
C GLN A 136 26.35 -4.33 14.93
N VAL A 137 26.78 -5.60 14.84
CA VAL A 137 26.30 -6.55 13.83
C VAL A 137 24.95 -7.13 14.26
N VAL A 138 24.77 -7.39 15.56
CA VAL A 138 23.49 -7.83 16.13
C VAL A 138 22.40 -6.81 15.86
N ASP A 139 22.64 -5.54 16.17
CA ASP A 139 21.63 -4.48 16.02
C ASP A 139 21.17 -4.34 14.57
N LYS A 140 22.10 -4.34 13.61
CA LYS A 140 21.76 -4.30 12.17
C LYS A 140 20.96 -5.51 11.71
N ILE A 141 21.27 -6.71 12.21
CA ILE A 141 20.52 -7.91 11.84
C ILE A 141 19.10 -7.87 12.43
N VAL A 142 18.96 -7.43 13.68
CA VAL A 142 17.66 -7.29 14.34
C VAL A 142 16.81 -6.27 13.63
N GLU A 143 17.37 -5.13 13.22
CA GLU A 143 16.69 -4.12 12.41
C GLU A 143 16.17 -4.70 11.08
N GLY A 144 17.01 -5.44 10.34
CA GLY A 144 16.59 -6.08 9.10
C GLY A 144 15.50 -7.15 9.29
N LYS A 145 15.56 -7.93 10.37
CA LYS A 145 14.50 -8.90 10.72
C LYS A 145 13.20 -8.19 11.10
N LEU A 146 13.29 -7.07 11.80
CA LEU A 146 12.12 -6.28 12.16
C LEU A 146 11.48 -5.63 10.92
N GLU A 147 12.29 -5.16 9.96
CA GLU A 147 11.77 -4.70 8.68
C GLU A 147 11.02 -5.81 7.95
N LYS A 148 11.58 -7.04 7.93
CA LYS A 148 10.89 -8.20 7.36
C LYS A 148 9.58 -8.50 8.09
N PHE A 149 9.56 -8.44 9.41
CA PHE A 149 8.34 -8.61 10.20
C PHE A 149 7.26 -7.60 9.77
N TYR A 150 7.62 -6.34 9.54
CA TYR A 150 6.66 -5.35 9.03
C TYR A 150 6.19 -5.66 7.61
N THR A 151 7.08 -6.07 6.70
CA THR A 151 6.67 -6.42 5.33
C THR A 151 5.81 -7.68 5.25
N ASP A 152 5.94 -8.59 6.21
CA ASP A 152 5.16 -9.84 6.25
C ASP A 152 3.82 -9.63 6.97
N THR A 153 3.76 -8.74 7.98
CA THR A 153 2.62 -8.67 8.91
C THR A 153 1.74 -7.43 8.71
N CYS A 154 2.27 -6.32 8.18
CA CYS A 154 1.54 -5.06 8.01
C CYS A 154 1.07 -4.88 6.56
N LEU A 155 -0.25 -4.77 6.36
CA LEU A 155 -0.87 -4.65 5.03
C LEU A 155 -0.22 -3.58 4.16
N LEU A 156 -0.01 -2.37 4.70
CA LEU A 156 0.54 -1.26 3.91
C LEU A 156 1.98 -1.48 3.43
N ASP A 157 2.74 -2.35 4.10
CA ASP A 157 4.13 -2.67 3.76
C ASP A 157 4.30 -3.94 2.94
N GLN A 158 3.24 -4.75 2.82
CA GLN A 158 3.24 -5.96 2.00
C GLN A 158 3.38 -5.63 0.50
N ILE A 159 4.08 -6.52 -0.21
CA ILE A 159 4.18 -6.49 -1.68
C ILE A 159 2.84 -6.94 -2.26
N PHE A 160 2.29 -6.15 -3.16
CA PHE A 160 1.00 -6.44 -3.79
C PHE A 160 1.06 -7.73 -4.62
N VAL A 161 0.16 -8.67 -4.33
CA VAL A 161 0.18 -10.04 -4.89
C VAL A 161 -0.02 -10.09 -6.41
N LYS A 162 -0.63 -9.05 -7.01
CA LYS A 162 -0.81 -8.95 -8.47
C LYS A 162 0.22 -8.03 -9.13
N ASP A 163 1.22 -7.55 -8.39
CA ASP A 163 2.28 -6.74 -8.98
C ASP A 163 3.19 -7.61 -9.85
N PRO A 164 3.30 -7.36 -11.17
CA PRO A 164 4.10 -8.20 -12.06
C PRO A 164 5.59 -8.14 -11.74
N ASP A 165 6.06 -7.03 -11.17
CA ASP A 165 7.47 -6.81 -10.84
C ASP A 165 7.85 -7.25 -9.43
N GLY A 166 6.85 -7.58 -8.58
CA GLY A 166 7.05 -7.97 -7.18
C GLY A 166 7.73 -6.89 -6.32
N LYS A 167 7.52 -5.61 -6.64
CA LYS A 167 8.17 -4.47 -5.98
C LYS A 167 7.19 -3.48 -5.37
N LYS A 168 5.97 -3.41 -5.88
CA LYS A 168 4.98 -2.43 -5.46
C LYS A 168 4.37 -2.83 -4.13
N LYS A 169 4.49 -1.97 -3.12
CA LYS A 169 3.79 -2.16 -1.84
C LYS A 169 2.34 -1.70 -1.94
N ILE A 170 1.48 -2.18 -1.05
CA ILE A 170 0.07 -1.71 -0.98
C ILE A 170 -0.01 -0.20 -0.77
N LYS A 171 0.87 0.39 0.07
CA LYS A 171 0.93 1.85 0.23
C LYS A 171 1.25 2.61 -1.06
N ASP A 172 2.10 2.03 -1.92
CA ASP A 172 2.44 2.63 -3.21
C ASP A 172 1.23 2.56 -4.15
N LEU A 173 0.53 1.43 -4.18
CA LEU A 173 -0.70 1.26 -4.94
C LEU A 173 -1.78 2.28 -4.52
N VAL A 174 -1.97 2.49 -3.21
CA VAL A 174 -2.91 3.51 -2.70
C VAL A 174 -2.45 4.91 -3.12
N THR A 175 -1.15 5.21 -3.01
CA THR A 175 -0.60 6.52 -3.41
C THR A 175 -0.78 6.78 -4.91
N GLU A 176 -0.59 5.79 -5.77
CA GLU A 176 -0.87 5.88 -7.20
C GLU A 176 -2.34 6.21 -7.46
N LYS A 177 -3.28 5.57 -6.73
CA LYS A 177 -4.70 5.88 -6.85
C LYS A 177 -5.05 7.27 -6.33
N VAL A 178 -4.42 7.75 -5.25
CA VAL A 178 -4.56 9.14 -4.77
C VAL A 178 -4.08 10.15 -5.82
N ALA A 179 -2.96 9.87 -6.47
CA ALA A 179 -2.42 10.72 -7.53
C ALA A 179 -3.37 10.76 -8.75
N LYS A 180 -3.88 9.60 -9.16
CA LYS A 180 -4.79 9.45 -10.30
C LYS A 180 -6.17 10.07 -10.05
N LEU A 181 -6.77 9.81 -8.89
CA LEU A 181 -8.15 10.21 -8.57
C LEU A 181 -8.24 11.60 -7.95
N GLY A 182 -7.12 12.13 -7.44
CA GLY A 182 -7.06 13.49 -6.91
C GLY A 182 -7.66 13.66 -5.51
N GLU A 183 -8.04 12.57 -4.84
CA GLU A 183 -8.60 12.56 -3.49
C GLU A 183 -7.72 11.78 -2.52
N ASN A 184 -7.79 12.13 -1.24
CA ASN A 184 -7.27 11.30 -0.16
C ASN A 184 -7.97 9.93 -0.16
N ILE A 185 -7.20 8.85 -0.07
CA ILE A 185 -7.71 7.48 0.00
C ILE A 185 -7.07 6.81 1.20
N VAL A 186 -7.91 6.26 2.08
CA VAL A 186 -7.47 5.68 3.35
C VAL A 186 -8.08 4.30 3.52
N ILE A 187 -7.24 3.29 3.71
CA ILE A 187 -7.70 1.99 4.21
C ILE A 187 -7.94 2.16 5.71
N ARG A 188 -9.18 1.97 6.18
CA ARG A 188 -9.53 2.20 7.59
C ARG A 188 -9.33 0.98 8.46
N ARG A 189 -9.82 -0.17 7.98
CA ARG A 189 -9.84 -1.43 8.72
C ARG A 189 -10.17 -2.57 7.77
N PHE A 190 -9.80 -3.77 8.16
CA PHE A 190 -10.21 -4.99 7.50
C PHE A 190 -10.46 -6.09 8.52
N ALA A 191 -11.18 -7.11 8.11
CA ALA A 191 -11.34 -8.36 8.81
C ALA A 191 -11.12 -9.50 7.83
N ARG A 192 -10.43 -10.55 8.27
CA ARG A 192 -10.22 -11.77 7.51
C ARG A 192 -10.63 -12.95 8.38
N PHE A 193 -11.38 -13.87 7.78
CA PHE A 193 -11.83 -15.10 8.39
C PHE A 193 -11.34 -16.26 7.53
N GLN A 194 -10.83 -17.31 8.16
CA GLN A 194 -10.47 -18.55 7.49
C GLN A 194 -11.08 -19.74 8.22
N LEU A 195 -11.69 -20.64 7.46
CA LEU A 195 -12.30 -21.86 7.99
C LEU A 195 -11.23 -22.72 8.68
N GLY A 196 -11.49 -23.10 9.93
CA GLY A 196 -10.58 -23.91 10.74
C GLY A 196 -9.47 -23.11 11.43
N GLU A 197 -9.43 -21.79 11.28
CA GLU A 197 -8.51 -20.95 12.04
C GLU A 197 -8.97 -20.86 13.51
N THR A 198 -8.14 -21.34 14.43
CA THR A 198 -8.35 -21.12 15.86
C THR A 198 -8.02 -19.67 16.16
N GLN A 199 -9.01 -18.88 16.58
CA GLN A 199 -8.80 -17.51 17.04
C GLN A 199 -7.60 -17.46 17.98
N PRO A 200 -6.62 -16.55 17.81
CA PRO A 200 -5.67 -16.25 18.85
C PRO A 200 -6.48 -15.86 20.08
N SER A 201 -6.27 -16.53 21.21
CA SER A 201 -6.93 -16.17 22.45
C SER A 201 -6.71 -14.68 22.70
N GLU A 202 -7.77 -13.88 22.69
CA GLU A 202 -7.71 -12.54 23.26
C GLU A 202 -7.07 -12.65 24.64
N PRO A 203 -6.14 -11.76 25.02
CA PRO A 203 -5.73 -11.68 26.41
C PRO A 203 -6.99 -11.40 27.22
N LYS A 204 -7.42 -12.38 28.01
CA LYS A 204 -8.53 -12.23 28.95
C LYS A 204 -8.26 -10.98 29.78
N SER A 205 -9.05 -9.93 29.58
CA SER A 205 -9.12 -8.85 30.57
C SER A 205 -9.67 -9.48 31.84
N CYS A 206 -8.83 -9.64 32.85
CA CYS A 206 -9.29 -9.85 34.22
C CYS A 206 -10.09 -8.64 34.70
#